data_AF-A0A1M6C5D1-F1
#
_entry.id   AF-A0A1M6C5D1-F1
#
_cell.length_a   1.000
_cell.length_b   1.000
_cell.length_c   1.000
_cell.angle_alpha   90.00
_cell.angle_beta   90.00
_cell.angle_gamma   90.00
#
_symmetry.space_group_name_H-M   'P 1'
#
loop_
_entity.id
_entity.type
_entity.pdbx_description
1 polymer ?
#
loop_
_entity_poly.entity_id
_entity_poly.type
_entity_poly.pdbx_seq_one_letter_code
_entity_poly.pdbx_strand_id
1 'polypeptide(L)'
;MSPARAALAAALLALLPVPATAQEIDRADPVATARAALVAFRTRDLEALSRLSNETNRETFAQLLEAGPGSEMYDEIFSGWQVEAVDAWDGALGNPRYDSQGHAHVPFAIDEGEWEGTPYTDILTLVMTDEGAGWGIEDINSPDLERFGDMAPTP
;
A
#
# COMPACT_ATOMS: atom_id res chain seq x y z
N MET A 1 -34.51 26.37 -61.86
CA MET A 1 -34.63 25.10 -61.12
C MET A 1 -33.24 24.47 -61.02
N SER A 2 -32.76 24.23 -59.79
CA SER A 2 -31.52 23.56 -59.35
C SER A 2 -30.16 24.15 -59.80
N PRO A 3 -29.06 24.02 -59.02
CA PRO A 3 -28.85 23.05 -57.92
C PRO A 3 -28.43 23.66 -56.57
N ALA A 4 -28.88 23.02 -55.48
CA ALA A 4 -28.32 23.19 -54.15
C ALA A 4 -27.00 22.41 -54.05
N ARG A 5 -25.90 23.11 -53.78
CA ARG A 5 -24.64 22.52 -53.32
C ARG A 5 -24.61 22.60 -51.79
N ALA A 6 -24.89 21.49 -51.12
CA ALA A 6 -24.61 21.35 -49.70
C ALA A 6 -23.15 20.92 -49.54
N ALA A 7 -22.30 21.81 -49.02
CA ALA A 7 -20.98 21.43 -48.54
C ALA A 7 -21.12 21.07 -47.06
N LEU A 8 -20.90 19.79 -46.75
CA LEU A 8 -20.87 19.27 -45.38
C LEU A 8 -19.47 19.54 -44.82
N ALA A 9 -19.35 20.49 -43.89
CA ALA A 9 -18.13 20.67 -43.11
C ALA A 9 -18.18 19.72 -41.90
N ALA A 10 -17.41 18.64 -41.95
CA ALA A 10 -17.18 17.78 -40.80
C ALA A 10 -16.22 18.48 -39.84
N ALA A 11 -16.72 18.94 -38.70
CA ALA A 11 -15.89 19.43 -37.60
C ALA A 11 -15.26 18.23 -36.89
N LEU A 12 -13.97 18.02 -37.12
CA LEU A 12 -13.15 17.08 -36.36
C LEU A 12 -12.94 17.68 -34.96
N LEU A 13 -13.70 17.24 -33.96
CA LEU A 13 -13.35 17.50 -32.57
C LEU A 13 -12.10 16.67 -32.25
N ALA A 14 -10.94 17.33 -32.19
CA ALA A 14 -9.75 16.75 -31.63
C ALA A 14 -9.99 16.51 -30.12
N LEU A 15 -10.14 15.25 -29.71
CA LEU A 15 -10.01 14.87 -28.31
C LEU A 15 -8.56 15.12 -27.91
N LEU A 16 -8.32 16.21 -27.18
CA LEU A 16 -7.05 16.40 -26.50
C LEU A 16 -6.98 15.40 -25.34
N PRO A 17 -5.85 14.68 -25.16
CA PRO A 17 -5.66 13.82 -23.99
C PRO A 17 -5.66 14.70 -22.74
N VAL A 18 -6.59 14.43 -21.83
CA VAL A 18 -6.56 14.99 -20.47
C VAL A 18 -5.32 14.39 -19.80
N PRO A 19 -4.36 15.18 -19.31
CA PRO A 19 -3.26 14.63 -18.53
C PRO A 19 -3.87 13.93 -17.31
N ALA A 20 -3.51 12.67 -17.11
CA ALA A 20 -3.87 11.97 -15.89
C ALA A 20 -3.25 12.74 -14.72
N THR A 21 -4.04 13.57 -14.06
CA THR A 21 -3.69 14.07 -12.73
C THR A 21 -3.45 12.84 -11.88
N ALA A 22 -2.25 12.71 -11.31
CA ALA A 22 -1.96 11.73 -10.27
C ALA A 22 -3.11 11.82 -9.26
N GLN A 23 -3.98 10.81 -9.28
CA GLN A 23 -5.16 10.80 -8.43
C GLN A 23 -4.65 10.75 -7.00
N GLU A 24 -5.01 11.76 -6.20
CA GLU A 24 -4.60 11.81 -4.80
C GLU A 24 -5.11 10.54 -4.12
N ILE A 25 -4.19 9.79 -3.52
CA ILE A 25 -4.53 8.55 -2.83
C ILE A 25 -5.14 8.94 -1.49
N ASP A 26 -6.37 8.52 -1.25
CA ASP A 26 -7.07 8.78 0.01
C ASP A 26 -6.39 8.00 1.15
N ARG A 27 -5.87 8.76 2.12
CA ARG A 27 -5.14 8.27 3.30
C ARG A 27 -5.90 8.54 4.61
N ALA A 28 -7.20 8.86 4.54
CA ALA A 28 -7.98 9.21 5.72
C ALA A 28 -8.26 8.02 6.65
N ASP A 29 -8.33 6.80 6.10
CA ASP A 29 -8.63 5.57 6.83
C ASP A 29 -7.43 4.59 6.79
N PRO A 30 -6.98 4.05 7.93
CA PRO A 30 -5.80 3.20 7.97
C PRO A 30 -6.02 1.88 7.24
N VAL A 31 -7.24 1.33 7.22
CA VAL A 31 -7.54 0.05 6.56
C VAL A 31 -7.57 0.22 5.05
N ALA A 32 -8.18 1.29 4.55
CA ALA A 32 -8.18 1.63 3.12
C ALA A 32 -6.76 1.90 2.62
N THR A 33 -5.97 2.64 3.41
CA THR A 33 -4.56 2.92 3.10
C THR A 33 -3.74 1.64 3.09
N ALA A 34 -3.92 0.76 4.09
CA ALA A 34 -3.23 -0.53 4.15
C ALA A 34 -3.58 -1.44 2.97
N ARG A 35 -4.85 -1.45 2.54
CA ARG A 35 -5.27 -2.17 1.34
C ARG A 35 -4.53 -1.66 0.10
N ALA A 36 -4.49 -0.35 -0.10
CA ALA A 36 -3.79 0.26 -1.23
C ALA A 36 -2.29 -0.06 -1.19
N ALA A 37 -1.69 -0.02 0.00
CA ALA A 37 -0.31 -0.36 0.25
C ALA A 37 0.03 -1.81 -0.13
N LEU A 38 -0.75 -2.78 0.35
CA LEU A 38 -0.53 -4.19 0.05
C LEU A 38 -0.66 -4.49 -1.45
N VAL A 39 -1.61 -3.84 -2.13
CA VAL A 39 -1.74 -3.92 -3.59
C VAL A 39 -0.49 -3.36 -4.25
N ALA A 40 -0.05 -2.16 -3.87
CA ALA A 40 1.15 -1.52 -4.42
C ALA A 40 2.41 -2.35 -4.17
N PHE A 41 2.54 -2.94 -2.98
CA PHE A 41 3.68 -3.80 -2.62
C PHE A 41 3.68 -5.09 -3.45
N ARG A 42 2.54 -5.75 -3.63
CA ARG A 42 2.41 -6.92 -4.51
C ARG A 42 2.77 -6.61 -5.96
N THR A 43 2.35 -5.44 -6.47
CA THR A 43 2.62 -5.04 -7.86
C THR A 43 3.94 -4.30 -8.04
N ARG A 44 4.73 -4.12 -6.96
CA ARG A 44 5.98 -3.35 -6.95
C ARG A 44 5.82 -1.94 -7.51
N ASP A 45 4.69 -1.31 -7.23
CA ASP A 45 4.40 0.06 -7.61
C ASP A 45 5.09 1.03 -6.64
N LEU A 46 6.36 1.33 -6.93
CA LEU A 46 7.19 2.20 -6.11
C LEU A 46 6.64 3.63 -5.99
N GLU A 47 5.93 4.11 -7.03
CA GLU A 47 5.33 5.44 -7.01
C GLU A 47 4.16 5.49 -6.04
N ALA A 48 3.30 4.46 -6.06
CA ALA A 48 2.23 4.33 -5.09
C ALA A 48 2.77 4.11 -3.66
N LEU A 49 3.78 3.24 -3.48
CA LEU A 49 4.41 2.99 -2.18
C LEU A 49 5.01 4.28 -1.60
N SER A 50 5.73 5.06 -2.39
CA SER A 50 6.24 6.36 -1.96
C SER A 50 5.09 7.26 -1.46
N ARG A 51 3.98 7.38 -2.19
CA ARG A 51 2.84 8.23 -1.76
C ARG A 51 2.10 7.71 -0.52
N LEU A 52 2.07 6.39 -0.34
CA LEU A 52 1.37 5.71 0.76
C LEU A 52 2.23 5.59 2.02
N SER A 53 3.54 5.79 1.93
CA SER A 53 4.46 5.72 3.07
C SER A 53 4.39 6.94 3.99
N ASN A 54 4.82 6.73 5.23
CA ASN A 54 5.14 7.83 6.15
C ASN A 54 6.31 8.69 5.59
N GLU A 55 6.65 9.79 6.26
CA GLU A 55 7.70 10.72 5.87
C GLU A 55 9.07 10.04 5.72
N THR A 56 9.45 9.20 6.68
CA THR A 56 10.73 8.48 6.67
C THR A 56 10.86 7.54 5.47
N ASN A 57 9.86 6.69 5.24
CA ASN A 57 9.87 5.70 4.17
C ASN A 57 9.62 6.31 2.80
N ARG A 58 9.01 7.50 2.72
CA ARG A 58 8.87 8.27 1.48
C ARG A 58 10.21 8.51 0.81
N GLU A 59 11.21 8.89 1.59
CA GLU A 59 12.58 9.11 1.10
C GLU A 59 13.20 7.80 0.61
N THR A 60 13.02 6.71 1.36
CA THR A 60 13.46 5.36 0.97
C THR A 60 12.88 4.95 -0.38
N PHE A 61 11.56 5.04 -0.56
CA PHE A 61 10.93 4.69 -1.84
C PHE A 61 11.27 5.65 -2.99
N ALA A 62 11.54 6.92 -2.70
CA ALA A 62 12.07 7.85 -3.69
C ALA A 62 13.48 7.43 -4.17
N GLN A 63 14.34 6.96 -3.26
CA GLN A 63 15.65 6.40 -3.63
C GLN A 63 15.51 5.09 -4.42
N LEU A 64 14.58 4.20 -4.04
CA LEU A 64 14.29 3.00 -4.83
C LEU A 64 13.78 3.33 -6.25
N LEU A 65 12.97 4.38 -6.40
CA LEU A 65 12.50 4.83 -7.71
C LEU A 65 13.66 5.24 -8.63
N GLU A 66 14.70 5.85 -8.06
CA GLU A 66 15.91 6.22 -8.80
C GLU A 66 16.83 5.01 -9.09
N ALA A 67 16.99 4.11 -8.12
CA ALA A 67 17.86 2.94 -8.24
C ALA A 67 17.27 1.87 -9.18
N GLY A 68 15.95 1.68 -9.11
CA GLY A 68 15.21 0.72 -9.91
C GLY A 68 15.44 -0.75 -9.55
N PRO A 69 14.78 -1.67 -10.28
CA PRO A 69 14.94 -3.12 -10.10
C PRO A 69 16.36 -3.60 -10.32
N GLY A 70 16.83 -4.55 -9.49
CA GLY A 70 18.17 -5.13 -9.55
C GLY A 70 19.26 -4.36 -8.79
N SER A 71 18.87 -3.33 -8.03
CA SER A 71 19.73 -2.72 -7.01
C SER A 71 19.65 -3.51 -5.70
N GLU A 72 20.72 -3.46 -4.89
CA GLU A 72 20.77 -4.11 -3.57
C GLU A 72 19.61 -3.67 -2.68
N MET A 73 19.31 -2.38 -2.67
CA MET A 73 18.19 -1.80 -1.92
C MET A 73 16.81 -2.31 -2.39
N TYR A 74 16.63 -2.52 -3.70
CA TYR A 74 15.39 -3.10 -4.23
C TYR A 74 15.24 -4.56 -3.76
N ASP A 75 16.31 -5.33 -3.83
CA ASP A 75 16.30 -6.73 -3.43
C ASP A 75 16.11 -6.88 -1.91
N GLU A 76 16.67 -5.97 -1.11
CA GLU A 76 16.45 -5.92 0.34
C GLU A 76 14.98 -5.65 0.69
N ILE A 77 14.36 -4.62 0.11
CA ILE A 77 12.95 -4.27 0.40
C ILE A 77 11.98 -5.34 -0.08
N PHE A 78 12.33 -6.00 -1.17
CA PHE A 78 11.45 -6.96 -1.81
C PHE A 78 11.94 -8.40 -1.79
N SER A 79 12.62 -8.77 -0.71
CA SER A 79 12.87 -10.16 -0.32
C SER A 79 12.34 -10.45 1.08
N GLY A 80 12.44 -11.71 1.51
CA GLY A 80 12.05 -12.13 2.85
C GLY A 80 10.57 -12.45 3.02
N TRP A 81 10.22 -12.80 4.26
CA TRP A 81 8.89 -13.31 4.62
C TRP A 81 7.78 -12.27 4.40
N GLN A 82 8.08 -10.97 4.50
CA GLN A 82 7.10 -9.91 4.28
C GLN A 82 6.53 -9.98 2.86
N VAL A 83 7.40 -10.22 1.88
CA VAL A 83 7.00 -10.35 0.47
C VAL A 83 6.18 -11.60 0.25
N GLU A 84 6.62 -12.73 0.81
CA GLU A 84 5.91 -14.00 0.72
C GLU A 84 4.49 -13.88 1.31
N ALA A 85 4.37 -13.20 2.45
CA ALA A 85 3.09 -12.91 3.09
C ALA A 85 2.20 -12.00 2.23
N VAL A 86 2.74 -10.92 1.67
CA VAL A 86 1.98 -10.01 0.81
C VAL A 86 1.56 -10.68 -0.50
N ASP A 87 2.39 -11.56 -1.07
CA ASP A 87 2.05 -12.31 -2.28
C ASP A 87 0.98 -13.37 -2.01
N ALA A 88 1.00 -14.00 -0.82
CA ALA A 88 0.01 -14.98 -0.39
C ALA A 88 -1.31 -14.38 0.10
N TRP A 89 -1.34 -13.07 0.42
CA TRP A 89 -2.53 -12.39 0.95
C TRP A 89 -3.78 -12.57 0.06
N ASP A 90 -4.91 -12.92 0.65
CA ASP A 90 -6.15 -13.25 -0.08
C ASP A 90 -7.05 -12.03 -0.35
N GLY A 91 -6.66 -10.85 0.12
CA GLY A 91 -7.44 -9.62 0.02
C GLY A 91 -8.21 -9.26 1.30
N ALA A 92 -8.24 -10.12 2.32
CA ALA A 92 -8.93 -9.86 3.57
C ALA A 92 -8.12 -8.93 4.51
N LEU A 93 -8.78 -8.03 5.21
CA LEU A 93 -8.17 -7.21 6.25
C LEU A 93 -8.98 -7.32 7.53
N GLY A 94 -8.28 -7.35 8.66
CA GLY A 94 -8.86 -7.28 9.99
C GLY A 94 -9.11 -5.83 10.44
N ASN A 95 -9.76 -5.70 11.60
CA ASN A 95 -9.88 -4.40 12.26
C ASN A 95 -8.51 -3.98 12.84
N PRO A 96 -8.13 -2.70 12.72
CA PRO A 96 -6.88 -2.21 13.27
C PRO A 96 -6.86 -2.33 14.79
N ARG A 97 -5.64 -2.51 15.32
CA ARG A 97 -5.33 -2.34 16.74
C ARG A 97 -4.24 -1.28 16.89
N TYR A 98 -4.20 -0.60 18.02
CA TYR A 98 -3.32 0.54 18.23
C TYR A 98 -2.31 0.26 19.33
N ASP A 99 -1.02 0.43 19.01
CA ASP A 99 0.06 0.29 19.98
C ASP A 99 0.12 1.51 20.93
N SER A 100 1.02 1.48 21.92
CA SER A 100 1.18 2.58 22.88
C SER A 100 1.73 3.88 22.27
N GLN A 101 2.19 3.83 21.02
CA GLN A 101 2.67 4.98 20.26
C GLN A 101 1.58 5.56 19.35
N GLY A 102 0.42 4.91 19.27
CA GLY A 102 -0.70 5.29 18.41
C GLY A 102 -0.59 4.76 16.98
N HIS A 103 0.36 3.87 16.68
CA HIS A 103 0.44 3.23 15.38
C HIS A 103 -0.71 2.24 15.20
N ALA A 104 -1.36 2.26 14.04
CA ALA A 104 -2.38 1.29 13.71
C ALA A 104 -1.74 0.04 13.09
N HIS A 105 -1.93 -1.11 13.72
CA HIS A 105 -1.61 -2.43 13.19
C HIS A 105 -2.84 -2.99 12.49
N VAL A 106 -2.84 -3.01 11.16
CA VAL A 106 -3.93 -3.56 10.34
C VAL A 106 -3.61 -5.02 9.98
N PRO A 107 -4.33 -6.02 10.52
CA PRO A 107 -4.07 -7.42 10.21
C PRO A 107 -4.42 -7.75 8.76
N PHE A 108 -3.58 -8.54 8.10
CA PHE A 108 -3.85 -9.01 6.74
C PHE A 108 -3.64 -10.52 6.56
N ALA A 109 -2.94 -11.19 7.48
CA ALA A 109 -2.79 -12.64 7.47
C ALA A 109 -2.48 -13.17 8.88
N ILE A 110 -2.51 -14.50 9.01
CA ILE A 110 -2.03 -15.22 10.19
C ILE A 110 -0.93 -16.16 9.68
N ASP A 111 0.21 -16.15 10.35
CA ASP A 111 1.27 -17.15 10.14
C ASP A 111 1.27 -18.14 11.31
N GLU A 112 1.19 -19.43 10.99
CA GLU A 112 1.15 -20.51 11.97
C GLU A 112 2.19 -21.55 11.59
N GLY A 113 2.97 -21.98 12.57
CA GLY A 113 4.02 -22.95 12.33
C GLY A 113 4.63 -23.51 13.61
N GLU A 114 5.81 -24.10 13.46
CA GLU A 114 6.59 -24.64 14.57
C GLU A 114 8.05 -24.20 14.40
N TRP A 115 8.60 -23.53 15.42
CA TRP A 115 10.00 -23.16 15.48
C TRP A 115 10.68 -23.94 16.61
N GLU A 116 11.70 -24.73 16.27
CA GLU A 116 12.46 -25.55 17.24
C GLU A 116 11.57 -26.44 18.14
N GLY A 117 10.48 -27.00 17.59
CA GLY A 117 9.54 -27.83 18.35
C GLY A 117 8.49 -27.07 19.14
N THR A 118 8.45 -25.72 19.04
CA THR A 118 7.48 -24.87 19.72
C THR A 118 6.49 -24.31 18.69
N PRO A 119 5.18 -24.61 18.80
CA PRO A 119 4.17 -24.00 17.95
C PRO A 119 4.14 -22.48 18.14
N TYR A 120 3.96 -21.74 17.05
CA TYR A 120 3.77 -20.29 17.07
C TYR A 120 2.54 -19.89 16.24
N THR A 121 2.00 -18.72 16.57
CA THR A 121 0.92 -18.08 15.81
C THR A 121 1.14 -16.58 15.87
N ASP A 122 1.48 -16.02 14.72
CA ASP A 122 1.73 -14.59 14.55
C ASP A 122 0.62 -13.97 13.71
N ILE A 123 0.25 -12.74 14.06
CA ILE A 123 -0.66 -11.92 13.27
C ILE A 123 0.18 -11.03 12.37
N LEU A 124 0.08 -11.22 11.06
CA LEU A 124 0.80 -10.36 10.11
C LEU A 124 0.02 -9.07 9.94
N THR A 125 0.68 -7.96 10.21
CA THR A 125 0.09 -6.62 10.28
C THR A 125 0.85 -5.64 9.40
N LEU A 126 0.13 -4.76 8.72
CA LEU A 126 0.72 -3.55 8.18
C LEU A 126 0.63 -2.46 9.25
N VAL A 127 1.77 -1.88 9.61
CA VAL A 127 1.87 -0.82 10.62
C VAL A 127 1.71 0.53 9.94
N MET A 128 0.81 1.34 10.48
CA MET A 128 0.46 2.66 9.95
C MET A 128 0.72 3.73 11.00
N THR A 129 1.29 4.85 10.58
CA THR A 129 1.54 6.04 11.40
C THR A 129 0.61 7.16 10.97
N ASP A 130 -0.06 7.82 11.93
CA ASP A 130 -0.88 9.01 11.65
C ASP A 130 0.02 10.25 11.55
N GLU A 131 0.07 10.85 10.35
CA GLU A 131 0.85 12.05 10.08
C GLU A 131 0.03 13.35 10.20
N GLY A 132 -1.21 13.27 10.69
CA GLY A 132 -2.17 14.37 10.76
C GLY A 132 -2.79 14.76 9.40
N ALA A 133 -2.07 14.55 8.30
CA ALA A 133 -2.57 14.66 6.93
C ALA A 133 -3.16 13.34 6.40
N GLY A 134 -2.97 12.24 7.14
CA GLY A 134 -3.43 10.90 6.78
C GLY A 134 -2.47 9.82 7.29
N TRP A 135 -2.88 8.56 7.13
CA TRP A 135 -2.11 7.38 7.53
C TRP A 135 -1.00 7.07 6.55
N GLY A 136 0.20 6.78 7.03
CA GLY A 136 1.36 6.39 6.21
C GLY A 136 1.91 5.03 6.62
N ILE A 137 2.36 4.23 5.66
CA ILE A 137 2.97 2.91 5.94
C ILE A 137 4.30 3.12 6.67
N GLU A 138 4.43 2.45 7.81
CA GLU A 138 5.64 2.34 8.62
C GLU A 138 6.39 1.04 8.31
N ASP A 139 5.71 -0.11 8.41
CA ASP A 139 6.35 -1.43 8.34
C ASP A 139 5.36 -2.57 8.10
N ILE A 140 5.87 -3.79 7.85
CA ILE A 140 5.13 -5.06 7.94
C ILE A 140 5.68 -5.84 9.14
N ASN A 141 4.85 -6.06 10.15
CA ASN A 141 5.22 -6.71 11.40
C ASN A 141 4.41 -7.98 11.68
N SER A 142 4.95 -8.87 12.50
CA SER A 142 4.35 -10.16 12.90
C SER A 142 4.22 -10.28 14.43
N PRO A 143 3.45 -9.42 15.13
CA PRO A 143 3.20 -9.62 16.55
C PRO A 143 2.54 -10.99 16.83
N ASP A 144 2.97 -11.66 17.89
CA ASP A 144 2.25 -12.81 18.40
C ASP A 144 0.83 -12.43 18.87
N LEU A 145 -0.01 -13.44 19.11
CA LEU A 145 -1.39 -13.26 19.54
C LEU A 145 -1.55 -12.45 20.84
N GLU A 146 -0.65 -12.62 21.81
CA GLU A 146 -0.71 -11.94 23.10
C GLU A 146 -0.44 -10.45 22.90
N ARG A 147 0.69 -10.14 22.24
CA ARG A 147 1.10 -8.78 21.91
C ARG A 147 0.07 -8.05 21.08
N PHE A 148 -0.53 -8.70 20.08
CA PHE A 148 -1.59 -8.09 19.28
C PHE A 148 -2.88 -7.90 20.10
N GLY A 149 -3.17 -8.82 21.02
CA GLY A 149 -4.32 -8.76 21.93
C GLY A 149 -4.26 -7.60 22.94
N ASP A 150 -3.05 -7.23 23.38
CA ASP A 150 -2.80 -6.14 24.33
C ASP A 150 -2.96 -4.73 23.71
N MET A 151 -2.98 -4.63 22.38
CA MET A 151 -3.18 -3.38 21.67
C MET A 151 -4.64 -2.88 21.74
N ALA A 152 -4.81 -1.57 21.78
CA ALA A 152 -6.13 -0.95 21.93
C ALA A 152 -6.98 -1.13 20.65
N PRO A 153 -8.32 -1.28 20.75
CA PRO A 153 -9.20 -1.38 19.59
C PRO A 153 -9.50 -0.04 18.91
N THR A 154 -9.09 1.06 19.53
CA THR A 154 -9.23 2.44 19.04
C THR A 154 -7.96 3.22 19.37
N PRO A 155 -7.65 4.30 18.63
CA PRO A 155 -6.54 5.20 18.97
C PRO A 155 -6.66 5.78 20.38
#